data_AF-A0A929SRE4-F1
#
_entry.id   AF-A0A929SRE4-F1
#
_cell.length_a   1.000
_cell.length_b   1.000
_cell.length_c   1.000
_cell.angle_alpha   90.00
_cell.angle_beta   90.00
_cell.angle_gamma   90.00
#
_symmetry.space_group_name_H-M   'P 1'
#
loop_
_entity.id
_entity.type
_entity.pdbx_description
1 polymer ?
#
loop_
_entity_poly.entity_id
_entity_poly.type
_entity_poly.pdbx_seq_one_letter_code
_entity_poly.pdbx_strand_id
1 'polypeptide(L)'
;MKFKKILISIIVCSFAFLLINVNAFAVDGVNGGYVPRENDIGTYVSALGNSNNPYYIDNISKYANLSKFSLRDIIPENVIVRNQGSENSCWAFTTLACLETNLALKNKRSGKETKVYDFSEQYMVSSSFYNNYLNGLINSRGLNFKPYEGGNFETRAIGNITNGYGVVNEADYPYLNTEAPVDLNSLKNKKIAADVLDTITFSNPKNNDERTALIKKIKEHIVENGGVYTAIKAPDIGNFKFNPFNGALYHNNEEYPNHAVTIIGWDDNYSKDNFVSKPERDGAWIVKNSYGTEMIQELSSLKKFVFNYNKENFNSEGIFSENQISDEQLINSLNDSYYEKFGKRPIKLLRGSDGKKYCSMNFGTEGYIYVSYEDNTLRDYSGIVRAVEGKDYDNLYQNYYYYNDFLQFINGVNTAFIAEQYT
;
A
#
# COMPACT_ATOMS: atom_id res chain seq x y z
N MET A 1 33.61 -15.07 23.18
CA MET A 1 32.25 -15.00 23.77
C MET A 1 31.81 -13.58 24.10
N LYS A 2 32.49 -12.82 24.98
CA LYS A 2 32.06 -11.45 25.38
C LYS A 2 31.61 -10.57 24.20
N PHE A 3 32.49 -10.38 23.20
CA PHE A 3 32.22 -9.58 22.00
C PHE A 3 30.89 -9.91 21.30
N LYS A 4 30.55 -11.21 21.12
CA LYS A 4 29.26 -11.59 20.51
C LYS A 4 28.06 -11.16 21.37
N LYS A 5 28.11 -11.31 22.70
CA LYS A 5 27.01 -10.86 23.59
C LYS A 5 26.86 -9.34 23.62
N ILE A 6 27.99 -8.61 23.61
CA ILE A 6 27.98 -7.15 23.58
C ILE A 6 27.41 -6.67 22.23
N LEU A 7 27.86 -7.25 21.11
CA LEU A 7 27.36 -6.93 19.77
C LEU A 7 25.86 -7.22 19.59
N ILE A 8 25.33 -8.33 20.13
CA ILE A 8 23.89 -8.60 20.15
C ILE A 8 23.16 -7.49 20.92
N SER A 9 23.62 -7.16 22.14
CA SER A 9 23.04 -6.09 22.97
C SER A 9 23.03 -4.72 22.26
N ILE A 10 24.15 -4.37 21.60
CA ILE A 10 24.30 -3.17 20.77
C ILE A 10 23.24 -3.16 19.64
N ILE A 11 23.14 -4.25 18.88
CA ILE A 11 22.23 -4.32 17.74
C ILE A 11 20.77 -4.31 18.20
N VAL A 12 20.42 -4.98 19.31
CA VAL A 12 19.10 -4.88 19.96
C VAL A 12 18.77 -3.44 20.36
N CYS A 13 19.70 -2.72 21.00
CA CYS A 13 19.47 -1.34 21.44
C CYS A 13 19.11 -0.38 20.30
N SER A 14 19.72 -0.52 19.11
CA SER A 14 19.36 0.27 17.91
C SER A 14 17.91 0.10 17.45
N PHE A 15 17.26 -0.99 17.82
CA PHE A 15 15.90 -1.31 17.37
C PHE A 15 14.86 -1.22 18.50
N ALA A 16 15.28 -1.35 19.76
CA ALA A 16 14.43 -1.10 20.93
C ALA A 16 13.95 0.36 20.95
N PHE A 17 14.82 1.30 20.59
CA PHE A 17 14.53 2.72 20.43
C PHE A 17 14.20 3.10 18.98
N LEU A 18 13.27 2.37 18.35
CA LEU A 18 12.61 2.86 17.14
C LEU A 18 11.68 4.05 17.51
N LEU A 19 12.28 5.24 17.58
CA LEU A 19 11.69 6.56 17.77
C LEU A 19 12.58 7.61 17.08
N ILE A 20 11.97 8.42 16.21
CA ILE A 20 12.53 9.65 15.63
C ILE A 20 13.87 9.46 14.88
N ASN A 21 13.77 9.18 13.58
CA ASN A 21 14.63 9.83 12.60
C ASN A 21 13.82 10.13 11.34
N VAL A 22 13.59 11.42 11.07
CA VAL A 22 12.90 11.88 9.86
C VAL A 22 13.95 12.16 8.79
N ASN A 23 13.92 11.42 7.68
CA ASN A 23 14.52 11.83 6.41
C ASN A 23 13.85 11.05 5.27
N ALA A 24 13.70 11.71 4.13
CA ALA A 24 13.19 11.11 2.90
C ALA A 24 14.33 10.64 1.96
N PHE A 25 13.93 10.04 0.84
CA PHE A 25 14.72 9.71 -0.36
C PHE A 25 15.55 8.40 -0.40
N ALA A 26 15.22 7.58 -1.42
CA ALA A 26 15.99 6.71 -2.34
C ALA A 26 17.39 6.16 -1.93
N VAL A 27 17.78 4.94 -2.33
CA VAL A 27 18.45 4.54 -3.61
C VAL A 27 18.83 3.04 -3.42
N ASP A 28 18.81 2.04 -4.32
CA ASP A 28 18.63 1.87 -5.79
C ASP A 28 18.31 0.38 -6.14
N GLY A 29 17.88 0.08 -7.37
CA GLY A 29 18.13 -1.16 -8.17
C GLY A 29 17.78 -2.58 -7.64
N VAL A 30 17.72 -3.66 -8.44
CA VAL A 30 17.49 -3.84 -9.91
C VAL A 30 16.75 -5.19 -10.18
N ASN A 31 15.74 -5.17 -11.05
CA ASN A 31 15.07 -6.29 -11.78
C ASN A 31 14.91 -7.67 -11.09
N GLY A 32 13.68 -7.99 -10.67
CA GLY A 32 13.19 -9.37 -10.54
C GLY A 32 12.06 -9.62 -11.54
N GLY A 33 12.21 -10.59 -12.45
CA GLY A 33 11.19 -10.89 -13.46
C GLY A 33 9.93 -11.53 -12.88
N TYR A 34 8.76 -11.07 -13.30
CA TYR A 34 7.46 -11.63 -12.92
C TYR A 34 7.32 -13.09 -13.36
N VAL A 35 6.90 -13.97 -12.45
CA VAL A 35 6.60 -15.38 -12.72
C VAL A 35 5.13 -15.63 -12.37
N PRO A 36 4.22 -15.78 -13.37
CA PRO A 36 2.87 -16.23 -13.11
C PRO A 36 2.89 -17.69 -12.65
N ARG A 37 1.99 -18.05 -11.73
CA ARG A 37 1.71 -19.47 -11.41
C ARG A 37 0.64 -19.98 -12.36
N GLU A 38 0.81 -21.20 -12.86
CA GLU A 38 -0.08 -21.83 -13.84
C GLU A 38 -1.44 -22.25 -13.25
N ASN A 39 -2.41 -22.49 -14.14
CA ASN A 39 -3.83 -22.65 -13.82
C ASN A 39 -4.21 -24.05 -13.35
N ASP A 40 -5.20 -24.12 -12.44
CA ASP A 40 -6.52 -24.74 -12.68
C ASP A 40 -7.51 -24.07 -11.68
N ILE A 41 -8.85 -24.09 -11.79
CA ILE A 41 -9.82 -25.15 -12.16
C ILE A 41 -10.98 -24.52 -12.97
N GLY A 42 -11.63 -25.28 -13.87
CA GLY A 42 -12.59 -24.75 -14.85
C GLY A 42 -14.10 -24.73 -14.51
N THR A 43 -14.80 -23.82 -15.21
CA THR A 43 -16.10 -24.00 -15.92
C THR A 43 -17.37 -24.45 -15.17
N TYR A 44 -18.44 -23.60 -15.14
CA TYR A 44 -19.61 -23.65 -16.06
C TYR A 44 -20.84 -22.82 -15.61
N VAL A 45 -21.34 -21.90 -16.48
CA VAL A 45 -22.76 -21.73 -16.97
C VAL A 45 -23.92 -21.79 -15.93
N SER A 46 -24.92 -20.88 -15.85
CA SER A 46 -25.42 -19.70 -16.61
C SER A 46 -26.45 -18.92 -15.72
N ALA A 47 -27.24 -17.89 -16.10
CA ALA A 47 -27.70 -17.34 -17.39
C ALA A 47 -28.08 -15.83 -17.31
N LEU A 48 -28.48 -15.26 -18.46
CA LEU A 48 -28.78 -13.82 -18.67
C LEU A 48 -30.14 -13.36 -18.08
N GLY A 49 -30.22 -12.08 -17.64
CA GLY A 49 -31.49 -11.34 -17.60
C GLY A 49 -31.58 -10.18 -16.59
N ASN A 50 -31.79 -8.95 -17.09
CA ASN A 50 -32.39 -7.76 -16.42
C ASN A 50 -31.91 -7.38 -14.99
N SER A 51 -31.16 -6.28 -14.86
CA SER A 51 -31.65 -4.89 -14.68
C SER A 51 -32.19 -4.55 -13.28
N ASN A 52 -31.63 -3.52 -12.64
CA ASN A 52 -32.15 -2.85 -11.42
C ASN A 52 -32.61 -3.79 -10.30
N ASN A 53 -31.69 -4.58 -9.75
CA ASN A 53 -32.00 -5.56 -8.70
C ASN A 53 -31.86 -4.95 -7.28
N PRO A 54 -32.94 -4.74 -6.51
CA PRO A 54 -32.89 -4.09 -5.19
C PRO A 54 -32.41 -4.99 -4.03
N TYR A 55 -32.17 -6.29 -4.27
CA TYR A 55 -32.05 -7.33 -3.24
C TYR A 55 -30.76 -7.34 -2.37
N TYR A 56 -29.99 -6.24 -2.29
CA TYR A 56 -28.74 -6.23 -1.50
C TYR A 56 -28.65 -5.20 -0.36
N ILE A 57 -29.54 -4.21 -0.28
CA ILE A 57 -29.56 -3.30 0.88
C ILE A 57 -29.85 -4.08 2.18
N ASP A 58 -30.73 -5.10 2.12
CA ASP A 58 -31.09 -5.95 3.25
C ASP A 58 -29.95 -6.84 3.78
N ASN A 59 -28.87 -7.05 3.00
CA ASN A 59 -27.78 -7.96 3.39
C ASN A 59 -26.49 -7.24 3.85
N ILE A 60 -26.30 -5.95 3.59
CA ILE A 60 -25.07 -5.23 4.01
C ILE A 60 -24.91 -5.30 5.52
N SER A 61 -25.98 -5.01 6.26
CA SER A 61 -26.01 -5.10 7.74
C SER A 61 -25.69 -6.51 8.24
N LYS A 62 -26.19 -7.56 7.58
CA LYS A 62 -25.95 -8.96 7.94
C LYS A 62 -24.48 -9.35 7.79
N TYR A 63 -23.81 -8.95 6.71
CA TYR A 63 -22.39 -9.25 6.49
C TYR A 63 -21.47 -8.35 7.33
N ALA A 64 -21.78 -7.05 7.49
CA ALA A 64 -21.00 -6.13 8.32
C ALA A 64 -21.06 -6.45 9.83
N ASN A 65 -22.13 -7.13 10.28
CA ASN A 65 -22.28 -7.66 11.64
C ASN A 65 -21.64 -9.05 11.84
N LEU A 66 -20.98 -9.64 10.84
CA LEU A 66 -20.18 -10.84 11.06
C LEU A 66 -18.93 -10.50 11.88
N SER A 67 -18.56 -11.38 12.79
CA SER A 67 -17.32 -11.24 13.58
C SER A 67 -16.05 -11.41 12.73
N LYS A 68 -16.16 -11.91 11.49
CA LYS A 68 -15.05 -12.08 10.56
C LYS A 68 -15.54 -12.04 9.11
N PHE A 69 -14.77 -11.39 8.24
CA PHE A 69 -15.03 -11.28 6.81
C PHE A 69 -13.71 -11.02 6.07
N SER A 70 -13.46 -11.66 4.92
CA SER A 70 -12.34 -11.29 4.05
C SER A 70 -12.75 -11.34 2.58
N LEU A 71 -12.32 -10.34 1.81
CA LEU A 71 -12.44 -10.38 0.35
C LEU A 71 -11.61 -11.53 -0.26
N ARG A 72 -10.64 -12.12 0.48
CA ARG A 72 -9.97 -13.37 0.09
C ARG A 72 -10.93 -14.55 -0.05
N ASP A 73 -12.01 -14.57 0.72
CA ASP A 73 -13.02 -15.64 0.70
C ASP A 73 -14.04 -15.45 -0.45
N ILE A 74 -13.93 -14.33 -1.19
CA ILE A 74 -14.96 -13.85 -2.13
C ILE A 74 -14.38 -13.55 -3.52
N ILE A 75 -13.23 -12.91 -3.61
CA ILE A 75 -12.52 -12.51 -4.85
C ILE A 75 -10.99 -12.68 -4.66
N PRO A 76 -10.49 -13.89 -4.30
CA PRO A 76 -9.07 -14.12 -3.99
C PRO A 76 -8.11 -13.68 -5.09
N GLU A 77 -8.55 -13.77 -6.35
CA GLU A 77 -7.79 -13.43 -7.55
C GLU A 77 -7.51 -11.92 -7.66
N ASN A 78 -8.30 -11.09 -6.99
CA ASN A 78 -8.27 -9.63 -7.05
C ASN A 78 -7.76 -8.96 -5.74
N VAL A 79 -7.27 -9.76 -4.79
CA VAL A 79 -6.63 -9.27 -3.55
C VAL A 79 -5.17 -9.69 -3.41
N ILE A 80 -4.60 -10.30 -4.45
CA ILE A 80 -3.20 -10.77 -4.49
C ILE A 80 -2.23 -9.61 -4.19
N VAL A 81 -1.34 -9.81 -3.21
CA VAL A 81 -0.33 -8.82 -2.80
C VAL A 81 0.69 -8.60 -3.93
N ARG A 82 0.76 -7.37 -4.45
CA ARG A 82 1.75 -6.91 -5.45
C ARG A 82 2.98 -6.31 -4.75
N ASN A 83 4.02 -5.94 -5.50
CA ASN A 83 5.27 -5.40 -4.94
C ASN A 83 5.76 -4.15 -5.68
N GLN A 84 5.82 -3.02 -4.96
CA GLN A 84 6.31 -1.71 -5.39
C GLN A 84 7.84 -1.58 -5.36
N GLY A 85 8.53 -2.61 -4.84
CA GLY A 85 9.96 -2.64 -4.61
C GLY A 85 10.48 -1.41 -3.85
N SER A 86 11.30 -0.59 -4.52
CA SER A 86 12.02 0.55 -3.93
C SER A 86 11.24 1.87 -3.96
N GLU A 87 10.12 1.95 -4.69
CA GLU A 87 9.52 3.23 -5.06
C GLU A 87 8.50 3.73 -4.03
N ASN A 88 8.28 5.05 -3.96
CA ASN A 88 7.28 5.65 -3.07
C ASN A 88 5.85 5.60 -3.65
N SER A 89 5.53 4.51 -4.37
CA SER A 89 4.32 4.34 -5.19
C SER A 89 3.16 3.59 -4.51
N CYS A 90 3.25 3.26 -3.21
CA CYS A 90 2.19 2.57 -2.45
C CYS A 90 0.79 3.19 -2.57
N TRP A 91 0.70 4.50 -2.79
CA TRP A 91 -0.55 5.23 -3.03
C TRP A 91 -1.27 4.76 -4.32
N ALA A 92 -0.51 4.42 -5.36
CA ALA A 92 -1.05 3.90 -6.62
C ALA A 92 -1.52 2.45 -6.42
N PHE A 93 -0.67 1.58 -5.88
CA PHE A 93 -1.01 0.18 -5.55
C PHE A 93 -2.28 0.08 -4.70
N THR A 94 -2.40 0.96 -3.68
CA THR A 94 -3.56 0.95 -2.79
C THR A 94 -4.82 1.47 -3.48
N THR A 95 -4.72 2.52 -4.31
CA THR A 95 -5.88 3.04 -5.04
C THR A 95 -6.36 2.04 -6.10
N LEU A 96 -5.43 1.41 -6.83
CA LEU A 96 -5.77 0.38 -7.81
C LEU A 96 -6.31 -0.88 -7.14
N ALA A 97 -5.80 -1.31 -5.98
CA ALA A 97 -6.40 -2.39 -5.21
C ALA A 97 -7.85 -2.10 -4.76
N CYS A 98 -8.20 -0.85 -4.44
CA CYS A 98 -9.59 -0.46 -4.18
C CYS A 98 -10.46 -0.57 -5.46
N LEU A 99 -9.89 -0.23 -6.62
CA LEU A 99 -10.57 -0.30 -7.93
C LEU A 99 -10.77 -1.74 -8.42
N GLU A 100 -9.74 -2.57 -8.33
CA GLU A 100 -9.76 -4.02 -8.59
C GLU A 100 -10.86 -4.69 -7.78
N THR A 101 -10.89 -4.44 -6.47
CA THR A 101 -11.87 -5.06 -5.58
C THR A 101 -13.29 -4.52 -5.79
N ASN A 102 -13.48 -3.24 -6.11
CA ASN A 102 -14.80 -2.69 -6.49
C ASN A 102 -15.34 -3.38 -7.76
N LEU A 103 -14.54 -3.45 -8.81
CA LEU A 103 -14.94 -4.04 -10.09
C LEU A 103 -15.13 -5.56 -9.98
N ALA A 104 -14.27 -6.27 -9.26
CA ALA A 104 -14.38 -7.71 -9.02
C ALA A 104 -15.63 -8.06 -8.19
N LEU A 105 -15.92 -7.30 -7.13
CA LEU A 105 -17.11 -7.52 -6.30
C LEU A 105 -18.41 -7.22 -7.07
N LYS A 106 -18.40 -6.15 -7.87
CA LYS A 106 -19.50 -5.79 -8.80
C LYS A 106 -19.71 -6.85 -9.88
N ASN A 107 -18.63 -7.38 -10.47
CA ASN A 107 -18.64 -8.46 -11.44
C ASN A 107 -19.25 -9.73 -10.84
N LYS A 108 -18.72 -10.20 -9.71
CA LYS A 108 -19.19 -11.44 -9.05
C LYS A 108 -20.66 -11.36 -8.62
N ARG A 109 -21.11 -10.23 -8.08
CA ARG A 109 -22.55 -10.00 -7.77
C ARG A 109 -23.45 -10.00 -8.99
N SER A 110 -22.92 -9.65 -10.17
CA SER A 110 -23.67 -9.65 -11.42
C SER A 110 -23.85 -11.06 -12.01
N GLY A 111 -23.40 -12.12 -11.34
CA GLY A 111 -23.42 -13.49 -11.85
C GLY A 111 -22.52 -13.70 -13.08
N LYS A 112 -21.53 -12.82 -13.29
CA LYS A 112 -20.58 -12.90 -14.39
C LYS A 112 -19.47 -13.91 -14.08
N GLU A 113 -18.79 -14.36 -15.13
CA GLU A 113 -17.56 -15.14 -15.01
C GLU A 113 -16.48 -14.32 -14.30
N THR A 114 -15.74 -14.99 -13.39
CA THR A 114 -14.68 -14.38 -12.58
C THR A 114 -13.66 -13.69 -13.48
N LYS A 115 -13.56 -12.37 -13.36
CA LYS A 115 -12.53 -11.58 -14.01
C LYS A 115 -11.43 -11.22 -13.01
N VAL A 116 -10.18 -11.36 -13.44
CA VAL A 116 -9.02 -10.77 -12.78
C VAL A 116 -8.84 -9.36 -13.33
N TYR A 117 -8.77 -8.38 -12.45
CA TYR A 117 -8.36 -7.01 -12.73
C TYR A 117 -6.92 -6.85 -12.21
N ASP A 118 -6.06 -6.29 -13.06
CA ASP A 118 -4.63 -6.12 -12.81
C ASP A 118 -4.23 -4.82 -13.54
N PHE A 119 -4.16 -3.73 -12.80
CA PHE A 119 -4.05 -2.38 -13.36
C PHE A 119 -2.65 -1.80 -13.17
N SER A 120 -2.18 -1.01 -14.12
CA SER A 120 -0.82 -0.48 -14.10
C SER A 120 -0.65 0.66 -13.09
N GLU A 121 0.01 0.39 -11.95
CA GLU A 121 0.47 1.45 -11.07
C GLU A 121 1.47 2.37 -11.77
N GLN A 122 2.33 1.82 -12.63
CA GLN A 122 3.36 2.59 -13.32
C GLN A 122 2.77 3.60 -14.31
N TYR A 123 1.62 3.31 -14.93
CA TYR A 123 0.92 4.28 -15.77
C TYR A 123 0.34 5.42 -14.94
N MET A 124 -0.28 5.12 -13.79
CA MET A 124 -0.77 6.13 -12.85
C MET A 124 0.39 7.00 -12.33
N VAL A 125 1.48 6.37 -11.89
CA VAL A 125 2.72 7.04 -11.44
C VAL A 125 3.30 7.92 -12.55
N SER A 126 3.62 7.35 -13.72
CA SER A 126 4.28 8.06 -14.82
C SER A 126 3.39 9.12 -15.48
N SER A 127 2.06 8.96 -15.53
CA SER A 127 1.15 9.99 -16.05
C SER A 127 0.76 11.06 -15.03
N SER A 128 0.97 10.80 -13.72
CA SER A 128 0.73 11.81 -12.67
C SER A 128 1.73 12.97 -12.68
N PHE A 129 2.87 12.87 -13.38
CA PHE A 129 3.88 13.94 -13.40
C PHE A 129 3.60 15.03 -14.43
N TYR A 130 3.87 16.29 -14.08
CA TYR A 130 3.89 17.42 -15.02
C TYR A 130 5.17 17.47 -15.88
N ASN A 131 6.35 17.28 -15.28
CA ASN A 131 7.65 17.58 -15.91
C ASN A 131 8.74 16.50 -15.70
N ASN A 132 8.35 15.24 -15.52
CA ASN A 132 9.27 14.10 -15.35
C ASN A 132 9.36 13.23 -16.61
N TYR A 133 9.85 13.80 -17.72
CA TYR A 133 9.94 13.10 -19.00
C TYR A 133 11.28 13.32 -19.71
N LEU A 134 11.66 12.35 -20.53
CA LEU A 134 12.86 12.43 -21.37
C LEU A 134 12.84 13.68 -22.25
N ASN A 135 14.03 14.21 -22.53
CA ASN A 135 14.25 15.44 -23.30
C ASN A 135 13.61 16.72 -22.72
N GLY A 136 13.19 16.70 -21.44
CA GLY A 136 12.57 17.85 -20.78
C GLY A 136 11.15 18.15 -21.27
N LEU A 137 10.46 17.14 -21.83
CA LEU A 137 9.08 17.27 -22.27
C LEU A 137 8.14 17.50 -21.08
N ILE A 138 7.02 18.19 -21.34
CA ILE A 138 6.01 18.53 -20.33
C ILE A 138 4.68 17.84 -20.69
N ASN A 139 4.09 17.20 -19.69
CA ASN A 139 2.72 16.71 -19.70
C ASN A 139 1.79 17.80 -19.15
N SER A 140 1.07 18.50 -20.05
CA SER A 140 0.13 19.56 -19.68
C SER A 140 -1.10 19.10 -18.88
N ARG A 141 -1.33 17.79 -18.73
CA ARG A 141 -2.37 17.19 -17.87
C ARG A 141 -1.80 16.58 -16.59
N GLY A 142 -0.48 16.60 -16.43
CA GLY A 142 0.22 16.07 -15.27
C GLY A 142 0.11 17.00 -14.06
N LEU A 143 0.28 16.40 -12.87
CA LEU A 143 0.23 17.08 -11.59
C LEU A 143 1.65 17.47 -11.15
N ASN A 144 1.78 18.54 -10.37
CA ASN A 144 3.06 19.12 -9.99
C ASN A 144 3.75 18.40 -8.79
N PHE A 145 3.69 17.07 -8.74
CA PHE A 145 4.48 16.24 -7.82
C PHE A 145 5.89 16.04 -8.38
N LYS A 146 6.91 16.01 -7.53
CA LYS A 146 8.25 15.60 -7.95
C LYS A 146 8.40 14.08 -7.83
N PRO A 147 9.31 13.46 -8.60
CA PRO A 147 9.66 12.05 -8.45
C PRO A 147 10.05 11.70 -7.02
N TYR A 148 9.65 10.52 -6.57
CA TYR A 148 9.97 9.95 -5.25
C TYR A 148 9.40 10.71 -4.05
N GLU A 149 8.57 11.76 -4.22
CA GLU A 149 7.89 12.44 -3.10
C GLU A 149 6.65 11.68 -2.58
N GLY A 150 6.25 10.60 -3.25
CA GLY A 150 5.06 9.82 -2.90
C GLY A 150 3.75 10.48 -3.31
N GLY A 151 2.66 10.15 -2.62
CA GLY A 151 1.32 10.59 -3.00
C GLY A 151 0.24 10.07 -2.06
N ASN A 152 -1.01 10.33 -2.41
CA ASN A 152 -2.19 9.88 -1.70
C ASN A 152 -3.36 9.59 -2.67
N PHE A 153 -4.43 9.00 -2.14
CA PHE A 153 -5.66 8.67 -2.87
C PHE A 153 -6.26 9.89 -3.59
N GLU A 154 -6.61 10.95 -2.86
CA GLU A 154 -7.38 12.08 -3.42
C GLU A 154 -6.56 12.89 -4.44
N THR A 155 -5.41 13.44 -4.04
CA THR A 155 -4.73 14.50 -4.82
C THR A 155 -3.70 13.99 -5.83
N ARG A 156 -3.19 12.75 -5.71
CA ARG A 156 -2.30 12.15 -6.74
C ARG A 156 -2.99 11.04 -7.54
N ALA A 157 -3.80 10.18 -6.93
CA ALA A 157 -4.43 9.07 -7.64
C ALA A 157 -5.73 9.47 -8.35
N ILE A 158 -6.76 9.90 -7.62
CA ILE A 158 -8.03 10.36 -8.19
C ILE A 158 -7.80 11.60 -9.06
N GLY A 159 -6.97 12.56 -8.62
CA GLY A 159 -6.55 13.71 -9.43
C GLY A 159 -5.87 13.36 -10.77
N ASN A 160 -5.17 12.23 -10.87
CA ASN A 160 -4.58 11.77 -12.14
C ASN A 160 -5.67 11.18 -13.06
N ILE A 161 -6.57 10.36 -12.49
CA ILE A 161 -7.72 9.79 -13.20
C ILE A 161 -8.61 10.89 -13.78
N THR A 162 -9.02 11.87 -12.96
CA THR A 162 -9.93 12.97 -13.35
C THR A 162 -9.30 13.99 -14.30
N ASN A 163 -7.97 14.15 -14.29
CA ASN A 163 -7.24 14.86 -15.36
C ASN A 163 -7.27 14.13 -16.73
N GLY A 164 -8.03 13.04 -16.83
CA GLY A 164 -8.41 12.39 -18.07
C GLY A 164 -7.55 11.19 -18.46
N TYR A 165 -6.57 10.82 -17.63
CA TYR A 165 -5.73 9.64 -17.87
C TYR A 165 -6.44 8.31 -17.63
N GLY A 166 -7.45 8.26 -16.75
CA GLY A 166 -8.14 7.01 -16.40
C GLY A 166 -7.17 5.95 -15.85
N VAL A 167 -7.54 4.67 -15.98
CA VAL A 167 -6.70 3.53 -15.59
C VAL A 167 -6.52 2.57 -16.77
N VAL A 168 -5.34 1.94 -16.88
CA VAL A 168 -4.98 0.96 -17.94
C VAL A 168 -4.55 -0.37 -17.32
N ASN A 169 -4.56 -1.46 -18.08
CA ASN A 169 -4.11 -2.77 -17.56
C ASN A 169 -2.59 -2.79 -17.36
N GLU A 170 -2.10 -3.56 -16.38
CA GLU A 170 -0.67 -3.79 -16.16
C GLU A 170 0.03 -4.32 -17.43
N ALA A 171 -0.60 -5.26 -18.13
CA ALA A 171 -0.10 -5.79 -19.41
C ALA A 171 0.04 -4.74 -20.54
N ASP A 172 -0.68 -3.60 -20.46
CA ASP A 172 -0.54 -2.51 -21.45
C ASP A 172 0.63 -1.56 -21.11
N TYR A 173 1.09 -1.50 -19.86
CA TYR A 173 2.17 -0.63 -19.41
C TYR A 173 2.81 -1.17 -18.10
N PRO A 174 3.69 -2.20 -18.18
CA PRO A 174 4.12 -2.94 -16.99
C PRO A 174 4.88 -2.11 -15.94
N TYR A 175 4.86 -2.58 -14.70
CA TYR A 175 5.54 -1.96 -13.58
C TYR A 175 7.07 -1.99 -13.74
N LEU A 176 7.70 -0.81 -13.71
CA LEU A 176 9.13 -0.65 -13.98
C LEU A 176 9.98 -0.55 -12.71
N ASN A 177 9.35 -0.45 -11.52
CA ASN A 177 10.04 -0.15 -10.26
C ASN A 177 10.95 1.09 -10.39
N THR A 178 10.43 2.18 -10.97
CA THR A 178 11.13 3.47 -11.01
C THR A 178 10.21 4.67 -11.21
N GLU A 179 10.43 5.75 -10.46
CA GLU A 179 9.93 7.10 -10.76
C GLU A 179 10.87 7.90 -11.71
N ALA A 180 11.80 7.25 -12.42
CA ALA A 180 12.66 7.90 -13.42
C ALA A 180 11.90 8.45 -14.66
N PRO A 181 12.47 9.43 -15.40
CA PRO A 181 11.80 10.04 -16.55
C PRO A 181 11.55 9.04 -17.69
N VAL A 182 10.31 8.99 -18.19
CA VAL A 182 9.90 8.15 -19.32
C VAL A 182 9.76 8.97 -20.62
N ASP A 183 9.66 8.32 -21.77
CA ASP A 183 9.20 8.99 -22.99
C ASP A 183 7.71 9.34 -22.84
N LEU A 184 7.36 10.63 -22.97
CA LEU A 184 5.97 11.10 -22.92
C LEU A 184 5.07 10.46 -24.01
N ASN A 185 5.65 9.95 -25.10
CA ASN A 185 4.90 9.22 -26.11
C ASN A 185 4.47 7.81 -25.65
N SER A 186 5.15 7.21 -24.66
CA SER A 186 4.80 5.90 -24.12
C SER A 186 3.43 5.86 -23.42
N LEU A 187 2.94 7.01 -22.96
CA LEU A 187 1.63 7.18 -22.33
C LEU A 187 0.49 7.40 -23.33
N LYS A 188 0.81 7.63 -24.62
CA LYS A 188 -0.19 7.92 -25.66
C LYS A 188 -0.85 6.64 -26.16
N ASN A 189 -2.07 6.78 -26.67
CA ASN A 189 -2.86 5.72 -27.33
C ASN A 189 -3.09 4.46 -26.47
N LYS A 190 -2.94 4.55 -25.14
CA LYS A 190 -3.27 3.45 -24.23
C LYS A 190 -4.78 3.28 -24.13
N LYS A 191 -5.22 2.02 -24.09
CA LYS A 191 -6.64 1.68 -23.90
C LYS A 191 -7.01 1.89 -22.44
N ILE A 192 -7.92 2.81 -22.17
CA ILE A 192 -8.47 2.97 -20.83
C ILE A 192 -9.31 1.72 -20.50
N ALA A 193 -8.88 1.02 -19.45
CA ALA A 193 -9.41 -0.24 -18.99
C ALA A 193 -10.48 -0.08 -17.90
N ALA A 194 -10.40 1.00 -17.12
CA ALA A 194 -11.38 1.38 -16.11
C ALA A 194 -11.38 2.88 -15.83
N ASP A 195 -12.46 3.37 -15.22
CA ASP A 195 -12.60 4.76 -14.75
C ASP A 195 -13.36 4.81 -13.42
N VAL A 196 -13.13 5.87 -12.62
CA VAL A 196 -13.70 6.07 -11.29
C VAL A 196 -14.77 7.16 -11.34
N LEU A 197 -16.00 6.80 -10.98
CA LEU A 197 -17.18 7.67 -11.11
C LEU A 197 -17.74 8.19 -9.78
N ASP A 198 -17.29 7.66 -8.65
CA ASP A 198 -17.70 8.10 -7.30
C ASP A 198 -16.75 7.54 -6.22
N THR A 199 -16.47 8.33 -5.17
CA THR A 199 -15.52 8.04 -4.09
C THR A 199 -16.00 8.62 -2.75
N ILE A 200 -15.68 7.94 -1.65
CA ILE A 200 -15.99 8.37 -0.28
C ILE A 200 -14.71 8.48 0.57
N THR A 201 -14.58 9.57 1.30
CA THR A 201 -13.53 9.77 2.31
C THR A 201 -14.17 9.76 3.70
N PHE A 202 -13.63 8.97 4.62
CA PHE A 202 -14.11 8.86 5.99
C PHE A 202 -13.21 9.67 6.93
N SER A 203 -13.82 10.51 7.77
CA SER A 203 -13.06 11.33 8.73
C SER A 203 -12.31 10.48 9.75
N ASN A 204 -11.04 10.82 9.98
CA ASN A 204 -10.21 10.23 11.04
C ASN A 204 -10.88 10.41 12.43
N PRO A 205 -10.91 9.38 13.30
CA PRO A 205 -11.71 9.41 14.52
C PRO A 205 -10.97 10.11 15.66
N LYS A 206 -11.66 11.00 16.38
CA LYS A 206 -11.09 11.80 17.48
C LYS A 206 -11.23 11.17 18.87
N ASN A 207 -12.00 10.09 18.97
CA ASN A 207 -12.33 9.39 20.21
C ASN A 207 -12.82 7.96 19.91
N ASN A 208 -13.06 7.16 20.97
CA ASN A 208 -13.43 5.75 20.83
C ASN A 208 -14.83 5.51 20.25
N ASP A 209 -15.77 6.45 20.40
CA ASP A 209 -17.11 6.35 19.84
C ASP A 209 -17.08 6.62 18.33
N GLU A 210 -16.39 7.68 17.91
CA GLU A 210 -16.08 7.95 16.50
C GLU A 210 -15.30 6.80 15.85
N ARG A 211 -14.32 6.22 16.56
CA ARG A 211 -13.55 5.05 16.08
C ARG A 211 -14.47 3.84 15.87
N THR A 212 -15.40 3.59 16.79
CA THR A 212 -16.38 2.49 16.70
C THR A 212 -17.38 2.71 15.56
N ALA A 213 -17.87 3.93 15.38
CA ALA A 213 -18.73 4.31 14.27
C ALA A 213 -18.00 4.22 12.91
N LEU A 214 -16.72 4.58 12.86
CA LEU A 214 -15.87 4.46 11.68
C LEU A 214 -15.61 2.99 11.31
N ILE A 215 -15.29 2.13 12.28
CA ILE A 215 -15.14 0.68 12.05
C ILE A 215 -16.40 0.12 11.40
N LYS A 216 -17.59 0.46 11.91
CA LYS A 216 -18.87 0.04 11.29
C LYS A 216 -18.98 0.49 9.83
N LYS A 217 -18.73 1.78 9.54
CA LYS A 217 -18.79 2.32 8.16
C LYS A 217 -17.79 1.66 7.20
N ILE A 218 -16.57 1.39 7.68
CA ILE A 218 -15.53 0.70 6.88
C ILE A 218 -15.95 -0.74 6.59
N LYS A 219 -16.48 -1.48 7.57
CA LYS A 219 -17.03 -2.84 7.34
C LYS A 219 -18.16 -2.84 6.32
N GLU A 220 -19.07 -1.87 6.41
CA GLU A 220 -20.17 -1.71 5.45
C GLU A 220 -19.64 -1.41 4.04
N HIS A 221 -18.66 -0.52 3.88
CA HIS A 221 -18.02 -0.25 2.58
C HIS A 221 -17.22 -1.45 2.04
N ILE A 222 -16.54 -2.23 2.89
CA ILE A 222 -15.84 -3.45 2.46
C ILE A 222 -16.83 -4.52 1.96
N VAL A 223 -18.00 -4.62 2.60
CA VAL A 223 -19.09 -5.49 2.17
C VAL A 223 -19.78 -4.99 0.91
N GLU A 224 -19.94 -3.66 0.73
CA GLU A 224 -20.73 -3.03 -0.34
C GLU A 224 -19.92 -2.64 -1.59
N ASN A 225 -18.71 -2.10 -1.43
CA ASN A 225 -17.96 -1.44 -2.50
C ASN A 225 -16.53 -1.98 -2.70
N GLY A 226 -16.00 -2.80 -1.78
CA GLY A 226 -14.64 -3.36 -1.88
C GLY A 226 -13.64 -2.66 -0.97
N GLY A 227 -12.35 -2.74 -1.33
CA GLY A 227 -11.25 -2.33 -0.46
C GLY A 227 -11.27 -0.85 -0.06
N VAL A 228 -10.84 -0.57 1.17
CA VAL A 228 -10.67 0.80 1.70
C VAL A 228 -9.18 1.12 1.80
N TYR A 229 -8.75 2.20 1.14
CA TYR A 229 -7.44 2.81 1.29
C TYR A 229 -7.28 3.33 2.72
N THR A 230 -6.14 3.08 3.36
CA THR A 230 -5.74 3.73 4.62
C THR A 230 -4.22 3.90 4.66
N ALA A 231 -3.72 4.86 5.43
CA ALA A 231 -2.30 5.06 5.68
C ALA A 231 -1.90 4.51 7.06
N ILE A 232 -0.81 3.75 7.11
CA ILE A 232 -0.23 3.18 8.34
C ILE A 232 1.26 3.54 8.49
N LYS A 233 1.78 3.41 9.70
CA LYS A 233 3.22 3.22 9.89
C LYS A 233 3.58 1.77 9.55
N ALA A 234 4.25 1.55 8.43
CA ALA A 234 4.79 0.25 8.08
C ALA A 234 5.92 -0.16 9.06
N PRO A 235 6.05 -1.46 9.39
CA PRO A 235 7.15 -1.96 10.18
C PRO A 235 8.42 -2.20 9.33
N ASP A 236 9.58 -1.81 9.85
CA ASP A 236 10.89 -2.12 9.27
C ASP A 236 11.42 -3.50 9.70
N ILE A 237 12.41 -4.04 8.98
CA ILE A 237 13.21 -5.15 9.48
C ILE A 237 14.01 -4.67 10.71
N GLY A 238 13.95 -5.45 11.78
CA GLY A 238 14.44 -5.04 13.09
C GLY A 238 13.40 -4.31 13.94
N ASN A 239 12.26 -3.85 13.41
CA ASN A 239 11.18 -3.30 14.24
C ASN A 239 10.55 -4.41 15.11
N PHE A 240 11.11 -4.61 16.30
CA PHE A 240 10.66 -5.62 17.25
C PHE A 240 9.32 -5.27 17.94
N LYS A 241 8.57 -4.25 17.49
CA LYS A 241 7.18 -3.95 17.92
C LYS A 241 6.12 -4.58 16.98
N PHE A 242 6.54 -5.18 15.87
CA PHE A 242 5.70 -5.93 14.93
C PHE A 242 5.89 -7.44 15.10
N ASN A 243 4.84 -8.24 14.85
CA ASN A 243 4.95 -9.70 14.80
C ASN A 243 4.93 -10.20 13.35
N PRO A 244 6.09 -10.55 12.76
CA PRO A 244 6.18 -10.92 11.34
C PRO A 244 5.61 -12.30 11.01
N PHE A 245 5.30 -13.13 12.01
CA PHE A 245 4.88 -14.52 11.78
C PHE A 245 3.37 -14.70 11.57
N ASN A 246 2.58 -13.81 12.15
CA ASN A 246 1.12 -13.74 11.96
C ASN A 246 0.70 -12.42 11.28
N GLY A 247 1.60 -11.43 11.20
CA GLY A 247 1.34 -10.12 10.62
C GLY A 247 0.69 -9.13 11.59
N ALA A 248 0.72 -9.38 12.90
CA ALA A 248 0.08 -8.51 13.89
C ALA A 248 0.82 -7.18 14.06
N LEU A 249 0.15 -6.06 13.74
CA LEU A 249 0.65 -4.69 13.82
C LEU A 249 -0.19 -3.85 14.79
N TYR A 250 0.45 -3.27 15.80
CA TYR A 250 -0.18 -2.27 16.68
C TYR A 250 0.84 -1.25 17.18
N HIS A 251 0.75 -0.03 16.69
CA HIS A 251 1.38 1.16 17.24
C HIS A 251 0.44 1.83 18.25
N ASN A 252 0.84 1.75 19.52
CA ASN A 252 0.14 2.37 20.65
C ASN A 252 0.43 3.89 20.76
N ASN A 253 1.54 4.36 20.18
CA ASN A 253 1.87 5.78 20.10
C ASN A 253 1.35 6.37 18.78
N GLU A 254 0.97 7.66 18.79
CA GLU A 254 0.81 8.41 17.55
C GLU A 254 2.17 8.60 16.85
N GLU A 255 2.25 8.17 15.59
CA GLU A 255 3.31 8.53 14.65
C GLU A 255 2.66 8.91 13.31
N TYR A 256 3.36 9.64 12.44
CA TYR A 256 2.88 9.89 11.08
C TYR A 256 3.11 8.64 10.20
N PRO A 257 2.13 8.20 9.41
CA PRO A 257 2.25 7.02 8.56
C PRO A 257 3.26 7.25 7.42
N ASN A 258 3.79 6.15 6.88
CA ASN A 258 4.74 6.16 5.77
C ASN A 258 4.37 5.19 4.63
N HIS A 259 3.24 4.49 4.74
CA HIS A 259 2.82 3.48 3.76
C HIS A 259 1.28 3.46 3.63
N ALA A 260 0.80 3.48 2.39
CA ALA A 260 -0.61 3.24 2.08
C ALA A 260 -0.87 1.74 1.93
N VAL A 261 -2.02 1.28 2.40
CA VAL A 261 -2.44 -0.13 2.39
C VAL A 261 -3.95 -0.26 2.21
N THR A 262 -4.42 -1.41 1.70
CA THR A 262 -5.86 -1.66 1.48
C THR A 262 -6.44 -2.54 2.57
N ILE A 263 -7.44 -2.05 3.30
CA ILE A 263 -8.27 -2.87 4.18
C ILE A 263 -9.19 -3.72 3.29
N ILE A 264 -9.07 -5.05 3.40
CA ILE A 264 -9.80 -6.04 2.58
C ILE A 264 -10.68 -6.98 3.42
N GLY A 265 -10.92 -6.63 4.68
CA GLY A 265 -11.68 -7.46 5.62
C GLY A 265 -11.34 -7.16 7.08
N TRP A 266 -11.85 -7.99 7.98
CA TRP A 266 -11.64 -7.86 9.41
C TRP A 266 -11.80 -9.21 10.14
N ASP A 267 -11.31 -9.27 11.37
CA ASP A 267 -11.53 -10.34 12.33
C ASP A 267 -11.62 -9.74 13.74
N ASP A 268 -12.84 -9.62 14.26
CA ASP A 268 -13.15 -9.08 15.59
C ASP A 268 -12.63 -9.96 16.73
N ASN A 269 -12.37 -11.25 16.45
CA ASN A 269 -11.82 -12.20 17.41
C ASN A 269 -10.30 -12.38 17.22
N TYR A 270 -9.64 -11.52 16.45
CA TYR A 270 -8.19 -11.56 16.30
C TYR A 270 -7.51 -11.20 17.62
N SER A 271 -7.06 -12.22 18.35
CA SER A 271 -6.62 -12.09 19.73
C SER A 271 -5.53 -11.03 19.91
N LYS A 272 -5.69 -10.17 20.93
CA LYS A 272 -4.72 -9.14 21.33
C LYS A 272 -3.35 -9.70 21.75
N ASP A 273 -3.27 -10.98 22.09
CA ASP A 273 -2.02 -11.69 22.39
C ASP A 273 -1.22 -12.10 21.14
N ASN A 274 -1.74 -11.84 19.93
CA ASN A 274 -0.97 -11.94 18.69
C ASN A 274 0.03 -10.79 18.49
N PHE A 275 -0.27 -9.62 19.04
CA PHE A 275 0.51 -8.39 18.87
C PHE A 275 1.63 -8.29 19.90
N VAL A 276 2.69 -7.53 19.59
CA VAL A 276 3.82 -7.34 20.53
C VAL A 276 3.51 -6.29 21.59
N SER A 277 3.09 -5.11 21.15
CA SER A 277 2.32 -4.19 22.00
C SER A 277 0.92 -4.78 22.11
N LYS A 278 0.35 -4.89 23.31
CA LYS A 278 -0.96 -5.52 23.52
C LYS A 278 -2.07 -4.46 23.48
N PRO A 279 -3.03 -4.50 22.52
CA PRO A 279 -4.20 -3.64 22.54
C PRO A 279 -5.16 -4.01 23.68
N GLU A 280 -6.10 -3.12 24.01
CA GLU A 280 -7.06 -3.30 25.11
C GLU A 280 -8.07 -4.42 24.83
N ARG A 281 -8.54 -4.55 23.58
CA ARG A 281 -9.48 -5.59 23.11
C ARG A 281 -8.91 -6.40 21.95
N ASP A 282 -9.56 -7.53 21.68
CA ASP A 282 -9.36 -8.28 20.43
C ASP A 282 -9.96 -7.48 19.26
N GLY A 283 -9.48 -7.75 18.04
CA GLY A 283 -10.01 -7.17 16.82
C GLY A 283 -8.96 -6.54 15.90
N ALA A 284 -8.98 -6.93 14.63
CA ALA A 284 -8.04 -6.43 13.62
C ALA A 284 -8.66 -6.26 12.22
N TRP A 285 -8.17 -5.25 11.50
CA TRP A 285 -8.30 -5.13 10.06
C TRP A 285 -7.43 -6.16 9.35
N ILE A 286 -7.97 -6.83 8.32
CA ILE A 286 -7.21 -7.68 7.39
C ILE A 286 -6.76 -6.80 6.21
N VAL A 287 -5.47 -6.72 5.97
CA VAL A 287 -4.88 -5.69 5.10
C VAL A 287 -3.98 -6.29 4.01
N LYS A 288 -4.18 -5.85 2.75
CA LYS A 288 -3.32 -6.07 1.57
C LYS A 288 -2.29 -4.92 1.54
N ASN A 289 -1.00 -5.26 1.59
CA ASN A 289 0.11 -4.29 1.45
C ASN A 289 0.66 -4.28 0.00
N SER A 290 1.71 -3.50 -0.27
CA SER A 290 2.36 -3.42 -1.59
C SER A 290 3.89 -3.63 -1.59
N TYR A 291 4.44 -4.35 -0.61
CA TYR A 291 5.83 -4.85 -0.55
C TYR A 291 5.95 -6.34 -0.92
N GLY A 292 4.87 -6.98 -1.39
CA GLY A 292 4.84 -8.43 -1.64
C GLY A 292 4.77 -9.29 -0.37
N THR A 293 5.22 -10.54 -0.49
CA THR A 293 5.14 -11.56 0.58
C THR A 293 6.31 -11.53 1.58
N GLU A 294 7.35 -10.74 1.30
CA GLU A 294 8.53 -10.58 2.15
C GLU A 294 8.90 -9.10 2.26
N MET A 295 9.16 -8.62 3.48
CA MET A 295 9.88 -7.35 3.65
C MET A 295 11.32 -7.55 3.18
N ILE A 296 11.83 -6.60 2.41
CA ILE A 296 13.19 -6.60 1.87
C ILE A 296 13.81 -5.23 2.15
N GLN A 297 15.06 -5.20 2.63
CA GLN A 297 15.78 -3.96 2.96
C GLN A 297 17.25 -4.09 2.57
N GLU A 298 17.85 -3.07 1.95
CA GLU A 298 19.26 -3.14 1.56
C GLU A 298 20.17 -3.24 2.79
N LEU A 299 21.10 -4.20 2.77
CA LEU A 299 21.98 -4.51 3.89
C LEU A 299 22.95 -3.36 4.20
N SER A 300 23.33 -2.56 3.20
CA SER A 300 24.18 -1.37 3.36
C SER A 300 23.49 -0.32 4.25
N SER A 301 22.25 0.04 3.92
CA SER A 301 21.39 0.96 4.69
C SER A 301 21.15 0.45 6.10
N LEU A 302 20.92 -0.86 6.28
CA LEU A 302 20.72 -1.46 7.60
C LEU A 302 21.99 -1.44 8.46
N LYS A 303 23.17 -1.72 7.89
CA LYS A 303 24.47 -1.53 8.59
C LYS A 303 24.70 -0.07 8.96
N LYS A 304 24.42 0.86 8.05
CA LYS A 304 24.58 2.31 8.26
C LYS A 304 23.67 2.83 9.38
N PHE A 305 22.42 2.34 9.45
CA PHE A 305 21.50 2.63 10.56
C PHE A 305 22.07 2.11 11.89
N VAL A 306 22.34 0.80 11.96
CA VAL A 306 22.84 0.12 13.18
C VAL A 306 24.12 0.76 13.71
N PHE A 307 25.08 1.04 12.81
CA PHE A 307 26.35 1.68 13.15
C PHE A 307 26.16 3.10 13.70
N ASN A 308 25.43 3.96 12.99
CA ASN A 308 25.26 5.35 13.41
C ASN A 308 24.49 5.45 14.73
N TYR A 309 23.49 4.60 14.94
CA TYR A 309 22.73 4.58 16.19
C TYR A 309 23.62 4.25 17.40
N ASN A 310 24.49 3.24 17.29
CA ASN A 310 25.34 2.79 18.39
C ASN A 310 26.80 3.23 18.25
N LYS A 311 27.06 4.35 17.61
CA LYS A 311 28.41 4.75 17.16
C LYS A 311 29.46 4.72 18.29
N GLU A 312 29.08 5.14 19.50
CA GLU A 312 29.96 5.11 20.67
C GLU A 312 30.32 3.68 21.11
N ASN A 313 29.36 2.76 21.11
CA ASN A 313 29.56 1.36 21.46
C ASN A 313 30.34 0.59 20.38
N PHE A 314 30.15 0.94 19.11
CA PHE A 314 30.97 0.38 18.02
C PHE A 314 32.41 0.89 18.10
N ASN A 315 32.60 2.20 18.31
CA ASN A 315 33.93 2.79 18.46
C ASN A 315 34.73 2.17 19.63
N SER A 316 34.08 1.87 20.77
CA SER A 316 34.74 1.27 21.93
C SER A 316 35.13 -0.21 21.72
N GLU A 317 34.45 -0.91 20.82
CA GLU A 317 34.78 -2.27 20.35
C GLU A 317 35.67 -2.27 19.06
N GLY A 318 36.20 -1.11 18.65
CA GLY A 318 37.15 -0.98 17.54
C GLY A 318 36.54 -0.94 16.13
N ILE A 319 35.23 -0.74 16.02
CA ILE A 319 34.48 -0.61 14.77
C ILE A 319 34.19 0.88 14.54
N PHE A 320 34.78 1.47 13.50
CA PHE A 320 34.74 2.91 13.21
C PHE A 320 33.97 3.25 11.91
N SER A 321 33.49 2.25 11.18
CA SER A 321 32.59 2.37 10.03
C SER A 321 31.62 1.19 9.96
N GLU A 322 30.43 1.44 9.42
CA GLU A 322 29.42 0.46 9.07
C GLU A 322 29.96 -0.68 8.18
N ASN A 323 30.98 -0.41 7.37
CA ASN A 323 31.61 -1.38 6.46
C ASN A 323 32.44 -2.45 7.20
N GLN A 324 32.86 -2.18 8.44
CA GLN A 324 33.53 -3.17 9.29
C GLN A 324 32.55 -4.15 9.96
N ILE A 325 31.24 -3.89 9.93
CA ILE A 325 30.22 -4.85 10.35
C ILE A 325 30.06 -5.89 9.24
N SER A 326 30.38 -7.16 9.52
CA SER A 326 30.22 -8.23 8.52
C SER A 326 28.75 -8.57 8.26
N ASP A 327 28.46 -9.09 7.07
CA ASP A 327 27.10 -9.50 6.71
C ASP A 327 26.58 -10.56 7.69
N GLU A 328 27.42 -11.55 8.01
CA GLU A 328 27.12 -12.61 8.96
C GLU A 328 26.85 -12.05 10.37
N GLN A 329 27.62 -11.08 10.85
CA GLN A 329 27.44 -10.48 12.18
C GLN A 329 26.06 -9.81 12.31
N LEU A 330 25.65 -9.03 11.30
CA LEU A 330 24.35 -8.36 11.31
C LEU A 330 23.20 -9.36 11.20
N ILE A 331 23.27 -10.31 10.25
CA ILE A 331 22.22 -11.31 10.02
C ILE A 331 22.07 -12.25 11.22
N ASN A 332 23.17 -12.68 11.85
CA ASN A 332 23.12 -13.51 13.06
C ASN A 332 22.54 -12.73 14.24
N SER A 333 22.98 -11.49 14.48
CA SER A 333 22.49 -10.71 15.63
C SER A 333 21.00 -10.35 15.50
N LEU A 334 20.53 -10.03 14.30
CA LEU A 334 19.08 -9.86 14.04
C LEU A 334 18.32 -11.17 14.31
N ASN A 335 18.84 -12.31 13.83
CA ASN A 335 18.24 -13.62 14.09
C ASN A 335 18.29 -14.03 15.57
N ASP A 336 19.32 -13.63 16.32
CA ASP A 336 19.38 -13.82 17.77
C ASP A 336 18.25 -13.04 18.46
N SER A 337 18.04 -11.76 18.12
CA SER A 337 16.95 -10.94 18.66
C SER A 337 15.55 -11.47 18.33
N TYR A 338 15.31 -11.89 17.08
CA TYR A 338 14.03 -12.53 16.71
C TYR A 338 13.86 -13.90 17.40
N TYR A 339 14.95 -14.62 17.68
CA TYR A 339 14.89 -15.90 18.41
C TYR A 339 14.60 -15.71 19.89
N GLU A 340 15.22 -14.74 20.56
CA GLU A 340 14.93 -14.39 21.96
C GLU A 340 13.48 -13.93 22.15
N LYS A 341 12.89 -13.25 21.16
CA LYS A 341 11.52 -12.69 21.25
C LYS A 341 10.41 -13.61 20.74
N PHE A 342 10.67 -14.42 19.72
CA PHE A 342 9.64 -15.22 19.02
C PHE A 342 10.01 -16.70 18.83
N GLY A 343 11.15 -17.16 19.36
CA GLY A 343 11.63 -18.55 19.23
C GLY A 343 12.04 -18.96 17.81
N LYS A 344 12.21 -17.99 16.89
CA LYS A 344 12.41 -18.22 15.44
C LYS A 344 13.52 -17.35 14.88
N ARG A 345 14.20 -17.84 13.83
CA ARG A 345 15.27 -17.14 13.10
C ARG A 345 14.80 -16.86 11.67
N PRO A 346 14.10 -15.74 11.42
CA PRO A 346 13.40 -15.49 10.15
C PRO A 346 14.24 -14.77 9.09
N ILE A 347 15.38 -14.16 9.48
CA ILE A 347 16.13 -13.25 8.61
C ILE A 347 17.02 -14.03 7.66
N LYS A 348 16.81 -13.81 6.35
CA LYS A 348 17.61 -14.38 5.26
C LYS A 348 18.47 -13.29 4.62
N LEU A 349 19.70 -13.65 4.22
CA LEU A 349 20.56 -12.82 3.38
C LEU A 349 20.30 -13.15 1.91
N LEU A 350 19.82 -12.19 1.13
CA LEU A 350 19.64 -12.30 -0.32
C LEU A 350 20.73 -11.53 -1.06
N ARG A 351 20.89 -11.84 -2.35
CA ARG A 351 21.70 -11.08 -3.31
C ARG A 351 20.83 -10.73 -4.52
N GLY A 352 20.84 -9.45 -4.91
CA GLY A 352 20.18 -9.01 -6.14
C GLY A 352 20.99 -9.35 -7.39
N SER A 353 20.36 -9.25 -8.55
CA SER A 353 20.99 -9.40 -9.88
C SER A 353 21.99 -8.30 -10.21
N ASP A 354 21.92 -7.16 -9.51
CA ASP A 354 22.91 -6.09 -9.48
C ASP A 354 24.13 -6.38 -8.60
N GLY A 355 24.13 -7.47 -7.84
CA GLY A 355 25.15 -7.80 -6.85
C GLY A 355 24.98 -7.11 -5.50
N LYS A 356 23.94 -6.30 -5.29
CA LYS A 356 23.57 -5.78 -3.97
C LYS A 356 23.17 -6.92 -3.03
N LYS A 357 23.13 -6.61 -1.73
CA LYS A 357 22.78 -7.56 -0.66
C LYS A 357 21.60 -7.02 0.11
N TYR A 358 20.65 -7.89 0.43
CA TYR A 358 19.42 -7.51 1.12
C TYR A 358 19.18 -8.39 2.34
N CYS A 359 18.68 -7.76 3.39
CA CYS A 359 18.03 -8.40 4.52
C CYS A 359 16.58 -8.70 4.10
N SER A 360 16.06 -9.89 4.41
CA SER A 360 14.68 -10.27 4.04
C SER A 360 13.99 -11.13 5.08
N MET A 361 12.65 -11.01 5.13
CA MET A 361 11.79 -11.73 6.06
C MET A 361 10.35 -11.80 5.54
N ASN A 362 9.67 -12.95 5.68
CA ASN A 362 8.24 -13.10 5.41
C ASN A 362 7.42 -11.97 6.07
N PHE A 363 6.52 -11.34 5.32
CA PHE A 363 5.67 -10.25 5.83
C PHE A 363 4.28 -10.78 6.21
N GLY A 364 4.14 -11.23 7.46
CA GLY A 364 2.90 -11.83 7.94
C GLY A 364 2.58 -13.14 7.21
N THR A 365 1.30 -13.35 6.88
CA THR A 365 0.86 -14.53 6.12
C THR A 365 0.62 -14.13 4.67
N GLU A 366 1.52 -14.53 3.77
CA GLU A 366 1.44 -14.24 2.31
C GLU A 366 1.34 -12.73 1.97
N GLY A 367 1.91 -11.85 2.79
CA GLY A 367 1.78 -10.40 2.63
C GLY A 367 0.47 -9.83 3.20
N TYR A 368 -0.39 -10.65 3.80
CA TYR A 368 -1.51 -10.13 4.59
C TYR A 368 -1.08 -9.85 6.03
N ILE A 369 -1.37 -8.63 6.48
CA ILE A 369 -1.13 -8.16 7.85
C ILE A 369 -2.47 -7.93 8.57
N TYR A 370 -2.42 -8.00 9.90
CA TYR A 370 -3.54 -7.79 10.79
C TYR A 370 -3.26 -6.55 11.65
N VAL A 371 -3.87 -5.42 11.28
CA VAL A 371 -3.66 -4.14 11.96
C VAL A 371 -4.73 -3.98 13.04
N SER A 372 -4.33 -3.71 14.29
CA SER A 372 -5.29 -3.51 15.38
C SER A 372 -6.23 -2.35 15.07
N TYR A 373 -7.52 -2.50 15.42
CA TYR A 373 -8.47 -1.39 15.40
C TYR A 373 -8.03 -0.19 16.25
N GLU A 374 -7.18 -0.42 17.26
CA GLU A 374 -6.65 0.61 18.16
C GLU A 374 -5.40 1.31 17.66
N ASP A 375 -4.79 0.88 16.54
CA ASP A 375 -3.57 1.49 16.01
C ASP A 375 -3.72 3.00 15.82
N ASN A 376 -2.76 3.77 16.34
CA ASN A 376 -2.77 5.24 16.38
C ASN A 376 -2.03 5.87 15.19
N THR A 377 -1.54 5.06 14.24
CA THR A 377 -0.95 5.52 12.98
C THR A 377 -1.97 5.51 11.84
N LEU A 378 -2.97 4.62 11.91
CA LEU A 378 -4.11 4.52 10.97
C LEU A 378 -4.79 5.88 10.70
N ARG A 379 -4.92 6.23 9.41
CA ARG A 379 -5.65 7.43 8.94
C ARG A 379 -5.99 7.38 7.44
N ASP A 380 -6.52 8.47 6.93
CA ASP A 380 -6.71 8.80 5.51
C ASP A 380 -7.60 7.78 4.77
N TYR A 381 -8.64 7.35 5.47
CA TYR A 381 -9.58 6.32 5.05
C TYR A 381 -10.38 6.76 3.82
N SER A 382 -10.15 6.11 2.68
CA SER A 382 -10.81 6.46 1.41
C SER A 382 -11.29 5.20 0.68
N GLY A 383 -12.37 5.30 -0.10
CA GLY A 383 -12.96 4.15 -0.79
C GLY A 383 -13.59 4.53 -2.13
N ILE A 384 -13.59 3.60 -3.08
CA ILE A 384 -14.22 3.78 -4.40
C ILE A 384 -15.65 3.26 -4.32
N VAL A 385 -16.63 4.16 -4.41
CA VAL A 385 -18.05 3.79 -4.35
C VAL A 385 -18.47 3.14 -5.67
N ARG A 386 -18.13 3.78 -6.80
CA ARG A 386 -18.59 3.39 -8.14
C ARG A 386 -17.48 3.51 -9.18
N ALA A 387 -17.09 2.38 -9.76
CA ALA A 387 -16.22 2.34 -10.95
C ALA A 387 -16.91 1.68 -12.17
N VAL A 388 -16.32 1.85 -13.35
CA VAL A 388 -16.73 1.22 -14.62
C VAL A 388 -15.55 0.59 -15.34
N GLU A 389 -15.83 -0.36 -16.23
CA GLU A 389 -14.86 -0.93 -17.16
C GLU A 389 -14.89 -0.13 -18.47
N GLY A 390 -13.72 0.18 -19.03
CA GLY A 390 -13.57 1.14 -20.12
C GLY A 390 -13.68 2.59 -19.63
N LYS A 391 -13.77 3.53 -20.59
CA LYS A 391 -14.03 4.94 -20.34
C LYS A 391 -15.45 5.30 -20.73
N ASP A 392 -16.22 5.82 -19.79
CA ASP A 392 -17.56 6.35 -20.01
C ASP A 392 -17.47 7.81 -20.46
N TYR A 393 -17.62 8.03 -21.77
CA TYR A 393 -17.56 9.36 -22.37
C TYR A 393 -18.83 10.20 -22.14
N ASP A 394 -19.96 9.57 -21.80
CA ASP A 394 -21.25 10.25 -21.66
C ASP A 394 -21.35 11.01 -20.31
N ASN A 395 -20.55 10.63 -19.31
CA ASN A 395 -20.56 11.22 -17.96
C ASN A 395 -19.46 12.29 -17.70
N LEU A 396 -18.69 12.69 -18.71
CA LEU A 396 -17.58 13.68 -18.59
C LEU A 396 -17.99 15.03 -17.97
N TYR A 397 -19.27 15.41 -18.04
CA TYR A 397 -19.77 16.71 -17.58
C TYR A 397 -20.07 16.79 -16.07
N GLN A 398 -20.13 15.68 -15.32
CA GLN A 398 -20.51 15.72 -13.91
C GLN A 398 -19.36 16.14 -12.96
N ASN A 399 -18.12 15.74 -13.25
CA ASN A 399 -16.99 15.94 -12.32
C ASN A 399 -16.23 17.27 -12.50
N TYR A 400 -16.59 18.10 -13.48
CA TYR A 400 -15.88 19.37 -13.76
C TYR A 400 -16.06 20.46 -12.67
N TYR A 401 -17.02 20.28 -11.76
CA TYR A 401 -17.34 21.28 -10.74
C TYR A 401 -16.55 21.13 -9.43
N TYR A 402 -16.18 19.90 -9.04
CA TYR A 402 -15.71 19.63 -7.67
C TYR A 402 -14.34 20.24 -7.31
N TYR A 403 -13.52 20.60 -8.31
CA TYR A 403 -12.20 21.21 -8.08
C TYR A 403 -12.23 22.76 -8.07
N ASN A 404 -13.31 23.39 -8.54
CA ASN A 404 -13.42 24.86 -8.54
C ASN A 404 -13.62 25.44 -7.14
N ASP A 405 -14.39 24.77 -6.27
CA ASP A 405 -14.64 25.27 -4.91
C ASP A 405 -13.42 25.13 -4.00
N PHE A 406 -12.52 24.18 -4.25
CA PHE A 406 -11.27 24.05 -3.49
C PHE A 406 -10.27 25.18 -3.81
N LEU A 407 -10.35 25.79 -5.00
CA LEU A 407 -9.54 26.95 -5.37
C LEU A 407 -9.97 28.23 -4.64
N GLN A 408 -11.22 28.34 -4.17
CA GLN A 408 -11.69 29.53 -3.44
C GLN A 408 -11.00 29.75 -2.08
N PHE A 409 -10.35 28.71 -1.52
CA PHE A 409 -9.66 28.80 -0.23
C PHE A 409 -8.15 29.11 -0.29
N ILE A 410 -7.55 29.23 -1.49
CA ILE A 410 -6.11 29.51 -1.63
C ILE A 410 -5.86 30.77 -2.47
N ASN A 411 -5.87 31.91 -1.76
CA ASN A 411 -5.42 33.25 -2.19
C ASN A 411 -6.14 33.88 -3.40
N GLY A 412 -6.82 35.00 -3.14
CA GLY A 412 -7.49 35.78 -4.18
C GLY A 412 -6.53 36.49 -5.14
N VAL A 413 -6.29 35.88 -6.31
CA VAL A 413 -5.79 36.56 -7.52
C VAL A 413 -6.69 36.17 -8.70
N ASN A 414 -7.37 37.14 -9.29
CA ASN A 414 -8.23 36.92 -10.45
C ASN A 414 -7.42 36.65 -11.72
N THR A 415 -7.41 35.41 -12.21
CA THR A 415 -7.34 35.10 -13.65
C THR A 415 -7.77 33.66 -13.92
N ALA A 416 -8.98 33.46 -14.45
CA ALA A 416 -9.41 32.17 -14.96
C ALA A 416 -8.96 31.99 -16.41
N PHE A 417 -8.19 30.93 -16.70
CA PHE A 417 -7.93 30.50 -18.08
C PHE A 417 -8.91 29.39 -18.46
N ILE A 418 -9.90 29.75 -19.27
CA ILE A 418 -10.81 28.78 -19.89
C ILE A 418 -10.06 28.13 -21.05
N ALA A 419 -9.89 26.81 -21.00
CA ALA A 419 -9.40 26.05 -22.15
C ALA A 419 -10.52 25.91 -23.18
N GLU A 420 -10.26 26.32 -24.42
CA GLU A 420 -11.22 26.27 -25.52
C GLU A 420 -11.60 24.82 -25.89
N GLN A 421 -12.85 24.63 -26.34
CA GLN A 421 -13.25 23.41 -27.01
C GLN A 421 -12.58 23.33 -28.38
N TYR A 422 -11.97 22.18 -28.70
CA TYR A 422 -11.62 21.81 -30.06
C TYR A 422 -12.30 20.49 -30.43
N THR A 423 -12.98 20.52 -31.57
CA THR A 423 -13.72 19.41 -32.22
C THR A 423 -12.78 18.47 -32.95
#